data_AF-A0A5S6QFW8-F1
#
_entry.id   AF-A0A5S6QFW8-F1
#
_cell.length_a   1.000
_cell.length_b   1.000
_cell.length_c   1.000
_cell.angle_alpha   90.00
_cell.angle_beta   90.00
_cell.angle_gamma   90.00
#
_symmetry.space_group_name_H-M   'P 1'
#
loop_
_entity.id
_entity.type
_entity.pdbx_description
1 polymer ?
#
loop_
_entity_poly.entity_id
_entity_poly.type
_entity_poly.pdbx_seq_one_letter_code
_entity_poly.pdbx_strand_id
1 'polypeptide(L)'
;MNGIMALGGVYVNDKGKAGFNSTAAEVVASADAQICIDEKDFVVTYDSQTRAWTAAWKWANNVAPEVLWNTREQYLPAAAGARNEYDQELNIWIRNGWLAPYDEKKFGPAKALIPLMAINQRSKDKVRPVLDFREINTHIDAFMAKCDVCAHTLRKWRRQGANVSIVDLKKAYLQVHVDEELWP
;
A
#
# COMPACT_ATOMS: atom_id res chain seq x y z
N MET A 1 -9.92 17.70 2.95
CA MET A 1 -11.25 17.21 2.51
C MET A 1 -11.22 15.68 2.60
N ASN A 2 -12.24 15.00 3.14
CA ASN A 2 -12.22 13.53 3.29
C ASN A 2 -12.46 12.87 1.91
N GLY A 3 -11.51 12.05 1.44
CA GLY A 3 -11.60 11.38 0.14
C GLY A 3 -12.86 10.52 -0.04
N ILE A 4 -13.38 9.91 1.04
CA ILE A 4 -14.65 9.17 0.99
C ILE A 4 -15.82 10.10 0.65
N MET A 5 -15.85 11.31 1.21
CA MET A 5 -16.90 12.27 0.90
C MET A 5 -16.77 12.83 -0.52
N ALA A 6 -15.54 13.05 -1.00
CA ALA A 6 -15.28 13.47 -2.37
C ALA A 6 -15.76 12.43 -3.41
N LEU A 7 -15.75 11.15 -3.04
CA LEU A 7 -16.26 10.04 -3.87
C LEU A 7 -17.77 9.77 -3.66
N GLY A 8 -18.51 10.69 -3.03
CA GLY A 8 -19.96 10.54 -2.81
C GLY A 8 -20.36 9.62 -1.64
N GLY A 9 -19.38 9.16 -0.86
CA GLY A 9 -19.59 8.20 0.23
C GLY A 9 -19.57 6.74 -0.22
N VAL A 10 -19.56 5.82 0.75
CA VAL A 10 -19.59 4.37 0.52
C VAL A 10 -21.01 3.86 0.76
N TYR A 11 -21.50 3.01 -0.14
CA TYR A 11 -22.72 2.23 0.06
C TYR A 11 -22.41 0.73 0.02
N VAL A 12 -23.27 -0.08 0.65
CA VAL A 12 -23.24 -1.54 0.56
C VAL A 12 -24.60 -1.99 0.03
N ASN A 13 -24.61 -2.74 -1.06
CA ASN A 13 -25.87 -3.22 -1.64
C ASN A 13 -26.43 -4.44 -0.87
N ASP A 14 -27.63 -4.86 -1.25
CA ASP A 14 -28.33 -6.06 -0.75
C ASP A 14 -27.53 -7.36 -0.88
N LYS A 15 -26.57 -7.41 -1.82
CA LYS A 15 -25.64 -8.53 -2.03
C LYS A 15 -24.35 -8.40 -1.21
N GLY A 16 -24.24 -7.43 -0.31
CA GLY A 16 -23.05 -7.19 0.51
C GLY A 16 -21.86 -6.63 -0.25
N LYS A 17 -22.03 -6.15 -1.49
CA LYS A 17 -20.97 -5.51 -2.27
C LYS A 17 -20.89 -4.04 -1.91
N ALA A 18 -19.71 -3.59 -1.49
CA ALA A 18 -19.41 -2.20 -1.26
C ALA A 18 -19.11 -1.46 -2.59
N GLY A 19 -19.52 -0.20 -2.68
CA GLY A 19 -19.22 0.69 -3.80
C GLY A 19 -19.20 2.15 -3.35
N PHE A 20 -18.67 3.03 -4.19
CA PHE A 20 -18.76 4.48 -3.99
C PHE A 20 -19.98 5.02 -4.71
N ASN A 21 -20.68 5.97 -4.09
CA ASN A 21 -21.89 6.55 -4.67
C ASN A 21 -21.52 7.61 -5.73
N SER A 22 -20.95 7.16 -6.85
CA SER A 22 -20.71 8.00 -8.02
C SER A 22 -22.00 8.17 -8.82
N THR A 23 -23.07 8.67 -8.19
CA THR A 23 -24.28 9.07 -8.92
C THR A 23 -24.12 10.51 -9.38
N ALA A 24 -23.85 10.64 -10.69
CA ALA A 24 -24.10 11.79 -11.56
C ALA A 24 -24.61 13.08 -10.88
N ALA A 25 -23.68 13.92 -10.46
CA ALA A 25 -23.71 15.31 -10.85
C ALA A 25 -22.42 15.54 -11.62
N GLU A 26 -22.52 16.14 -12.81
CA GLU A 26 -21.37 16.81 -13.40
C GLU A 26 -20.78 17.70 -12.30
N VAL A 27 -19.65 17.28 -11.72
CA VAL A 27 -18.83 18.18 -10.92
C VAL A 27 -18.21 19.12 -11.93
N VAL A 28 -19.00 20.09 -12.40
CA VAL A 28 -18.48 21.32 -12.99
C VAL A 28 -17.96 22.14 -11.82
N ALA A 29 -16.76 21.78 -11.34
CA ALA A 29 -15.88 22.63 -10.56
C ALA A 29 -14.50 21.97 -10.46
N SER A 30 -13.60 22.44 -11.32
CA SER A 30 -12.18 22.09 -11.47
C SER A 30 -11.88 20.74 -12.12
N ALA A 31 -11.51 20.81 -13.40
CA ALA A 31 -10.80 19.77 -14.14
C ALA A 31 -9.41 19.43 -13.55
N ASP A 32 -8.99 20.07 -12.45
CA ASP A 32 -7.61 20.05 -11.95
C ASP A 32 -7.45 19.67 -10.46
N ALA A 33 -8.52 19.29 -9.75
CA ALA A 33 -8.37 18.83 -8.36
C ALA A 33 -8.03 17.33 -8.33
N GLN A 34 -6.79 16.98 -8.68
CA GLN A 34 -6.26 15.62 -8.50
C GLN A 34 -6.52 15.15 -7.07
N ILE A 35 -7.14 13.98 -6.91
CA ILE A 35 -7.34 13.41 -5.57
C ILE A 35 -5.95 13.03 -5.05
N CYS A 36 -5.49 13.78 -4.05
CA CYS A 36 -4.16 13.68 -3.49
C CYS A 36 -4.22 13.75 -1.96
N ILE A 37 -3.43 12.91 -1.32
CA ILE A 37 -3.12 12.98 0.11
C ILE A 37 -1.68 13.40 0.22
N ASP A 38 -1.44 14.60 0.72
CA ASP A 38 -0.11 15.18 0.88
C ASP A 38 0.21 15.33 2.36
N GLU A 39 1.04 14.42 2.88
CA GLU A 39 1.41 14.34 4.29
C GLU A 39 2.92 14.61 4.47
N LYS A 40 3.40 14.59 5.71
CA LYS A 40 4.78 14.96 6.02
C LYS A 40 5.82 14.08 5.30
N ASP A 41 5.60 12.78 5.29
CA ASP A 41 6.55 11.74 4.88
C ASP A 41 6.12 11.03 3.58
N PHE A 42 4.97 11.37 3.01
CA PHE A 42 4.53 10.82 1.74
C PHE A 42 3.55 11.73 1.01
N VAL A 43 3.42 11.48 -0.29
CA VAL A 43 2.32 11.95 -1.14
C VAL A 43 1.67 10.72 -1.79
N VAL A 44 0.35 10.69 -1.84
CA VAL A 44 -0.42 9.62 -2.49
C VAL A 44 -1.41 10.25 -3.44
N THR A 45 -1.31 9.93 -4.73
CA THR A 45 -2.17 10.46 -5.78
C THR A 45 -3.03 9.37 -6.40
N TYR A 46 -4.25 9.72 -6.79
CA TYR A 46 -5.11 8.85 -7.56
C TYR A 46 -5.15 9.29 -9.02
N ASP A 47 -4.89 8.35 -9.92
CA ASP A 47 -5.07 8.53 -11.36
C ASP A 47 -6.42 7.96 -11.79
N SER A 48 -7.28 8.81 -12.35
CA SER A 48 -8.62 8.42 -12.81
C SER A 48 -8.60 7.59 -14.10
N GLN A 49 -7.56 7.71 -14.92
CA GLN A 49 -7.41 6.97 -16.17
C GLN A 49 -7.03 5.51 -15.89
N THR A 50 -5.99 5.30 -15.10
CA THR A 50 -5.54 3.96 -14.70
C THR A 50 -6.33 3.39 -13.52
N ARG A 51 -7.12 4.23 -12.82
CA ARG A 51 -7.88 3.88 -11.61
C ARG A 51 -7.00 3.32 -10.50
N ALA A 52 -5.80 3.88 -10.38
CA ALA A 52 -4.78 3.41 -9.45
C ALA A 52 -4.38 4.52 -8.49
N TRP A 53 -3.99 4.11 -7.28
CA TRP A 53 -3.33 4.97 -6.31
C TRP A 53 -1.82 4.75 -6.41
N THR A 54 -1.05 5.83 -6.45
CA THR A 54 0.41 5.80 -6.46
C THR A 54 0.93 6.58 -5.27
N ALA A 55 1.77 5.93 -4.47
CA ALA A 55 2.45 6.52 -3.32
C ALA A 55 3.89 6.87 -3.69
N ALA A 56 4.32 8.07 -3.29
CA ALA A 56 5.71 8.46 -3.24
C ALA A 56 6.07 8.91 -1.83
N TRP A 57 7.15 8.39 -1.25
CA TRP A 57 7.63 8.85 0.05
C TRP A 57 8.50 10.10 -0.10
N LYS A 58 8.49 10.92 0.95
CA LYS A 58 9.33 12.11 1.08
C LYS A 58 10.50 11.77 1.98
N TRP A 59 11.70 11.91 1.44
CA TRP A 59 12.93 11.64 2.17
C TRP A 59 13.15 12.64 3.30
N ALA A 60 13.74 12.17 4.40
CA ALA A 60 14.18 13.05 5.47
C ALA A 60 15.15 14.11 4.90
N ASN A 61 14.94 15.37 5.28
CA ASN A 61 15.69 16.53 4.77
C ASN A 61 15.64 16.70 3.23
N ASN A 62 14.70 16.06 2.52
CA ASN A 62 14.62 16.02 1.06
C ASN A 62 15.86 15.41 0.38
N VAL A 63 16.58 14.52 1.06
CA VAL A 63 17.77 13.86 0.51
C VAL A 63 17.49 12.37 0.33
N ALA A 64 17.34 11.94 -0.92
CA ALA A 64 17.26 10.51 -1.25
C ALA A 64 18.60 9.82 -0.92
N PRO A 65 18.60 8.59 -0.40
CA PRO A 65 19.82 7.81 -0.29
C PRO A 65 20.38 7.51 -1.69
N GLU A 66 21.64 7.87 -1.94
CA GLU A 66 22.29 7.61 -3.23
C GLU A 66 22.54 6.10 -3.45
N VAL A 67 22.89 5.38 -2.38
CA VAL A 67 23.16 3.95 -2.39
C VAL A 67 22.71 3.37 -1.05
N LEU A 68 21.93 2.28 -1.10
CA LEU A 68 21.68 1.45 0.09
C LEU A 68 22.81 0.42 0.23
N TRP A 69 23.25 0.19 1.45
CA TRP A 69 24.31 -0.75 1.81
C TRP A 69 23.88 -2.21 1.67
N ASN A 70 22.59 -2.51 1.58
CA ASN A 70 22.13 -3.88 1.41
C ASN A 70 22.49 -4.43 0.03
N THR A 71 23.26 -5.52 0.02
CA THR A 71 23.65 -6.26 -1.18
C THR A 71 22.96 -7.62 -1.28
N ARG A 72 22.12 -7.99 -0.31
CA ARG A 72 21.43 -9.29 -0.30
C ARG A 72 20.08 -9.18 -1.01
N GLU A 73 19.90 -9.97 -2.06
CA GLU A 73 18.60 -10.12 -2.72
C GLU A 73 17.59 -10.87 -1.85
N GLN A 74 18.04 -11.91 -1.17
CA GLN A 74 17.17 -12.78 -0.39
C GLN A 74 17.91 -13.36 0.84
N TYR A 75 17.21 -13.41 1.97
CA TYR A 75 17.64 -14.22 3.11
C TYR A 75 17.21 -15.67 2.91
N LEU A 76 18.11 -16.61 3.21
CA LEU A 76 17.80 -18.03 3.14
C LEU A 76 16.60 -18.36 4.05
N PRO A 77 15.60 -19.13 3.58
CA PRO A 77 14.48 -19.54 4.42
C PRO A 77 14.98 -20.26 5.67
N ALA A 78 14.49 -19.85 6.84
CA ALA A 78 14.93 -20.42 8.12
C ALA A 78 14.54 -21.90 8.31
N ALA A 79 13.61 -22.43 7.50
CA ALA A 79 13.15 -23.81 7.58
C ALA A 79 13.26 -24.54 6.23
N ALA A 80 13.79 -25.76 6.26
CA ALA A 80 14.09 -26.58 5.08
C ALA A 80 12.87 -26.98 4.20
N GLY A 81 11.63 -26.67 4.61
CA GLY A 81 10.41 -26.91 3.83
C GLY A 81 9.69 -25.65 3.34
N ALA A 82 10.10 -24.45 3.80
CA ALA A 82 9.37 -23.21 3.53
C ALA A 82 9.55 -22.69 2.10
N ARG A 83 10.53 -23.24 1.34
CA ARG A 83 10.91 -22.72 0.03
C ARG A 83 9.77 -22.86 -1.00
N ASN A 84 9.11 -24.01 -1.05
CA ASN A 84 8.06 -24.25 -2.04
C ASN A 84 6.86 -23.32 -1.83
N GLU A 85 6.38 -23.17 -0.60
CA GLU A 85 5.28 -22.26 -0.28
C GLU A 85 5.65 -20.80 -0.52
N TYR A 86 6.88 -20.43 -0.18
CA TYR A 86 7.43 -19.10 -0.47
C TYR A 86 7.42 -18.80 -1.97
N ASP A 87 7.94 -19.72 -2.80
CA ASP A 87 8.00 -19.56 -4.24
C ASP A 87 6.59 -19.52 -4.87
N GLN A 88 5.62 -20.29 -4.32
CA GLN A 88 4.22 -20.21 -4.74
C GLN A 88 3.59 -18.84 -4.46
N GLU A 89 3.82 -18.28 -3.27
CA GLU A 89 3.29 -16.96 -2.92
C GLU A 89 3.96 -15.84 -3.75
N LEU A 90 5.27 -15.92 -4.01
CA LEU A 90 5.95 -14.99 -4.92
C LEU A 90 5.38 -15.05 -6.35
N ASN A 91 5.13 -16.25 -6.87
CA ASN A 91 4.50 -16.39 -8.19
C ASN A 91 3.10 -15.75 -8.23
N ILE A 92 2.35 -15.80 -7.13
CA ILE A 92 1.08 -15.08 -7.01
C ILE A 92 1.31 -13.57 -7.04
N TRP A 93 2.36 -13.05 -6.39
CA TRP A 93 2.65 -11.61 -6.41
C TRP A 93 3.03 -11.14 -7.81
N ILE A 94 3.86 -11.90 -8.53
CA ILE A 94 4.26 -11.61 -9.91
C ILE A 94 3.05 -11.64 -10.85
N ARG A 95 2.21 -12.70 -10.77
CA ARG A 95 1.01 -12.83 -11.60
C ARG A 95 -0.02 -11.72 -11.38
N ASN A 96 -0.09 -11.18 -10.15
CA ASN A 96 -0.98 -10.06 -9.83
C ASN A 96 -0.34 -8.70 -10.12
N GLY A 97 0.91 -8.64 -10.58
CA GLY A 97 1.62 -7.40 -10.85
C GLY A 97 2.09 -6.64 -9.59
N TRP A 98 2.07 -7.26 -8.40
CA TRP A 98 2.62 -6.63 -7.19
C TRP A 98 4.14 -6.65 -7.14
N LEU A 99 4.75 -7.58 -7.88
CA LEU A 99 6.18 -7.59 -8.16
C LEU A 99 6.35 -7.70 -9.67
N ALA A 100 7.27 -6.92 -10.22
CA ALA A 100 7.64 -6.99 -11.62
C ALA A 100 9.16 -7.20 -11.72
N PRO A 101 9.65 -7.87 -12.79
CA PRO A 101 11.07 -7.86 -13.12
C PRO A 101 11.54 -6.41 -13.28
N TYR A 102 12.68 -6.09 -12.67
CA TYR A 102 13.29 -4.77 -12.82
C TYR A 102 13.87 -4.62 -14.23
N ASP A 103 13.54 -3.52 -14.90
CA ASP A 103 13.99 -3.24 -16.27
C ASP A 103 15.19 -2.29 -16.27
N GLU A 104 16.39 -2.84 -16.23
CA GLU A 104 17.63 -2.05 -16.26
C GLU A 104 17.78 -1.20 -17.54
N LYS A 105 17.10 -1.55 -18.64
CA LYS A 105 17.16 -0.74 -19.87
C LYS A 105 16.33 0.52 -19.73
N LYS A 106 15.23 0.46 -18.99
CA LYS A 106 14.34 1.60 -18.73
C LYS A 106 14.86 2.47 -17.58
N PHE A 107 15.32 1.85 -16.50
CA PHE A 107 15.62 2.54 -15.24
C PHE A 107 17.12 2.68 -14.94
N GLY A 108 17.99 2.05 -15.72
CA GLY A 108 19.42 1.94 -15.40
C GLY A 108 19.69 0.82 -14.38
N PRO A 109 20.94 0.65 -13.92
CA PRO A 109 21.26 -0.36 -12.91
C PRO A 109 20.48 -0.10 -11.61
N ALA A 110 20.12 -1.17 -10.90
CA ALA A 110 19.49 -1.06 -9.59
C ALA A 110 20.42 -0.26 -8.65
N LYS A 111 19.87 0.79 -8.03
CA LYS A 111 20.52 1.65 -7.05
C LYS A 111 20.61 0.97 -5.68
N ALA A 112 19.70 0.03 -5.42
CA ALA A 112 19.64 -0.70 -4.16
C ALA A 112 18.94 -2.06 -4.29
N LEU A 113 19.07 -2.89 -3.26
CA LEU A 113 18.30 -4.12 -3.12
C LEU A 113 17.52 -4.09 -1.81
N ILE A 114 16.26 -4.51 -1.85
CA ILE A 114 15.44 -4.74 -0.66
C ILE A 114 15.33 -6.26 -0.48
N PRO A 115 16.03 -6.84 0.51
CA PRO A 115 16.02 -8.28 0.65
C PRO A 115 14.62 -8.82 0.94
N LEU A 116 14.31 -9.94 0.32
CA LEU A 116 13.14 -10.73 0.68
C LEU A 116 13.50 -11.79 1.73
N MET A 117 12.60 -12.00 2.68
CA MET A 117 12.68 -13.08 3.66
C MET A 117 11.39 -13.91 3.66
N ALA A 118 11.55 -15.22 3.90
CA ALA A 118 10.44 -16.14 4.10
C ALA A 118 10.07 -16.20 5.58
N ILE A 119 8.85 -15.80 5.94
CA ILE A 119 8.35 -15.83 7.31
C ILE A 119 7.26 -16.90 7.46
N ASN A 120 7.50 -17.86 8.34
CA ASN A 120 6.54 -18.92 8.67
C ASN A 120 5.51 -18.40 9.66
N GLN A 121 4.29 -18.15 9.20
CA GLN A 121 3.16 -17.79 10.06
C GLN A 121 2.47 -19.07 10.55
N ARG A 122 3.02 -19.68 11.61
CA ARG A 122 2.52 -20.96 12.17
C ARG A 122 1.03 -20.96 12.48
N SER A 123 0.49 -19.84 13.00
CA SER A 123 -0.93 -19.71 13.35
C SER A 123 -1.87 -19.73 12.12
N LYS A 124 -1.32 -19.51 10.92
CA LYS A 124 -2.06 -19.47 9.66
C LYS A 124 -1.62 -20.57 8.69
N ASP A 125 -0.73 -21.46 9.16
CA ASP A 125 -0.10 -22.53 8.38
C ASP A 125 0.32 -22.05 6.98
N LYS A 126 1.08 -20.95 6.95
CA LYS A 126 1.43 -20.27 5.70
C LYS A 126 2.79 -19.59 5.77
N VAL A 127 3.57 -19.69 4.70
CA VAL A 127 4.76 -18.86 4.46
C VAL A 127 4.39 -17.56 3.75
N ARG A 128 4.97 -16.44 4.20
CA ARG A 128 4.81 -15.12 3.56
C ARG A 128 6.18 -14.55 3.17
N PRO A 129 6.33 -14.03 1.93
CA PRO A 129 7.41 -13.14 1.60
C PRO A 129 7.24 -11.84 2.39
N VAL A 130 8.33 -11.35 2.96
CA VAL A 130 8.41 -10.05 3.64
C VAL A 130 9.61 -9.31 3.08
N LEU A 131 9.42 -8.05 2.71
CA LEU A 131 10.48 -7.15 2.27
C LEU A 131 11.12 -6.49 3.50
N ASP A 132 12.44 -6.48 3.54
CA ASP A 132 13.21 -5.90 4.64
C ASP A 132 13.45 -4.39 4.44
N PHE A 133 12.45 -3.58 4.78
CA PHE A 133 12.52 -2.12 4.65
C PHE A 133 13.33 -1.42 5.76
N ARG A 134 14.00 -2.15 6.66
CA ARG A 134 14.63 -1.53 7.84
C ARG A 134 15.63 -0.42 7.49
N GLU A 135 16.42 -0.62 6.44
CA GLU A 135 17.40 0.38 6.00
C GLU A 135 16.72 1.61 5.39
N ILE A 136 15.79 1.41 4.44
CA ILE A 136 15.02 2.49 3.80
C ILE A 136 14.30 3.33 4.85
N ASN A 137 13.71 2.68 5.86
CA ASN A 137 12.98 3.36 6.93
C ASN A 137 13.88 4.29 7.78
N THR A 138 15.21 4.17 7.72
CA THR A 138 16.11 5.13 8.40
C THR A 138 16.23 6.47 7.66
N HIS A 139 15.85 6.51 6.37
CA HIS A 139 15.90 7.70 5.51
C HIS A 139 14.55 8.41 5.39
N ILE A 140 13.51 7.91 6.05
CA ILE A 140 12.16 8.48 6.03
C ILE A 140 11.81 8.93 7.46
N ASP A 141 11.36 10.17 7.59
CA ASP A 141 10.93 10.71 8.87
C ASP A 141 9.72 9.92 9.38
N ALA A 142 9.78 9.43 10.63
CA ALA A 142 8.65 8.79 11.25
C ALA A 142 7.49 9.79 11.42
N PHE A 143 6.41 9.61 10.67
CA PHE A 143 5.16 10.31 10.88
C PHE A 143 4.16 9.40 11.59
N MET A 144 3.78 9.76 12.81
CA MET A 144 2.64 9.13 13.47
C MET A 144 1.37 9.72 12.89
N ALA A 145 0.84 9.09 11.84
CA ALA A 145 -0.51 9.37 11.37
C ALA A 145 -1.47 9.30 12.58
N LYS A 146 -2.42 10.23 12.65
CA LYS A 146 -3.47 10.20 13.68
C LYS A 146 -4.26 8.90 13.50
N CYS A 147 -3.97 7.88 14.30
CA CYS A 147 -4.80 6.68 14.35
C CYS A 147 -6.11 7.08 15.05
N ASP A 148 -7.11 7.46 14.26
CA ASP A 148 -8.39 8.00 14.74
C ASP A 148 -9.25 6.97 15.51
N VAL A 149 -8.80 5.71 15.64
CA VAL A 149 -9.50 4.67 16.40
C VAL A 149 -9.11 4.76 17.88
N CYS A 150 -9.61 5.79 18.54
CA CYS A 150 -9.60 5.87 20.00
C CYS A 150 -10.87 5.24 20.61
N ALA A 151 -10.90 5.08 21.94
CA ALA A 151 -12.07 4.59 22.65
C ALA A 151 -13.35 5.41 22.36
N HIS A 152 -13.21 6.70 22.03
CA HIS A 152 -14.33 7.54 21.64
C HIS A 152 -14.95 7.12 20.30
N THR A 153 -14.13 6.82 19.30
CA THR A 153 -14.57 6.33 17.98
C THR A 153 -15.30 5.00 18.11
N LEU A 154 -14.78 4.06 18.91
CA LEU A 154 -15.46 2.80 19.22
C LEU A 154 -16.82 3.02 19.91
N ARG A 155 -16.91 3.96 20.86
CA ARG A 155 -18.19 4.32 21.50
C ARG A 155 -19.16 4.95 20.52
N LYS A 156 -18.69 5.76 19.57
CA LYS A 156 -19.54 6.32 18.50
C LYS A 156 -20.08 5.21 17.61
N TRP A 157 -19.26 4.25 17.20
CA TRP A 157 -19.69 3.12 16.37
C TRP A 157 -20.72 2.24 17.07
N ARG A 158 -20.52 1.92 18.36
CA ARG A 158 -21.50 1.15 19.15
C ARG A 158 -22.87 1.81 19.29
N ARG A 159 -22.96 3.13 19.10
CA ARG A 159 -24.23 3.90 19.17
C ARG A 159 -24.98 4.01 17.84
N GLN A 160 -24.43 3.51 16.73
CA GLN A 160 -25.01 3.64 15.39
C GLN A 160 -26.26 2.75 15.17
N GLY A 161 -26.62 1.87 16.12
CA GLY A 161 -27.78 0.98 16.01
C GLY A 161 -27.54 -0.23 15.10
N ALA A 162 -28.62 -0.82 14.58
CA ALA A 162 -28.58 -2.09 13.83
C ALA A 162 -28.33 -1.93 12.32
N ASN A 163 -28.49 -0.73 11.76
CA ASN A 163 -28.35 -0.49 10.31
C ASN A 163 -26.92 -0.05 9.95
N VAL A 164 -25.94 -0.91 10.23
CA VAL A 164 -24.52 -0.68 9.95
C VAL A 164 -23.89 -1.85 9.22
N SER A 165 -22.96 -1.53 8.33
CA SER A 165 -22.14 -2.52 7.62
C SER A 165 -20.67 -2.28 7.92
N ILE A 166 -19.91 -3.36 8.13
CA ILE A 166 -18.45 -3.33 8.28
C ILE A 166 -17.84 -3.70 6.93
N VAL A 167 -16.92 -2.87 6.44
CA VAL A 167 -16.18 -3.11 5.21
C VAL A 167 -14.71 -3.30 5.56
N ASP A 168 -14.10 -4.37 5.05
CA ASP A 168 -12.67 -4.64 5.19
C ASP A 168 -12.00 -4.59 3.80
N LEU A 169 -10.86 -3.90 3.74
CA LEU A 169 -10.09 -3.78 2.51
C LEU A 169 -9.14 -4.97 2.38
N LYS A 170 -9.47 -5.88 1.47
CA LYS A 170 -8.64 -7.05 1.18
C LYS A 170 -7.29 -6.61 0.58
N LYS A 171 -6.18 -6.94 1.26
CA LYS A 171 -4.81 -6.62 0.82
C LYS A 171 -4.61 -5.12 0.58
N ALA A 172 -5.15 -4.27 1.46
CA ALA A 172 -5.16 -2.81 1.31
C ALA A 172 -3.82 -2.21 0.83
N TYR A 173 -2.69 -2.57 1.45
CA TYR A 173 -1.38 -2.05 1.06
C TYR A 173 -0.95 -2.43 -0.36
N LEU A 174 -1.37 -3.60 -0.86
CA LEU A 174 -1.05 -4.06 -2.22
C LEU A 174 -1.97 -3.48 -3.30
N GLN A 175 -2.91 -2.62 -2.91
CA GLN A 175 -3.75 -1.85 -3.86
C GLN A 175 -3.16 -0.48 -4.19
N VAL A 176 -2.10 -0.07 -3.49
CA VAL A 176 -1.39 1.20 -3.72
C VAL A 176 -0.06 0.89 -4.37
N HIS A 177 0.18 1.46 -5.56
CA HIS A 177 1.44 1.35 -6.27
C HIS A 177 2.50 2.24 -5.64
N VAL A 178 3.76 1.86 -5.83
CA VAL A 178 4.91 2.70 -5.50
C VAL A 178 5.34 3.40 -6.78
N ASP A 179 5.58 4.70 -6.70
CA ASP A 179 6.12 5.50 -7.81
C ASP A 179 7.38 4.84 -8.41
N GLU A 180 7.47 4.80 -9.74
CA GLU A 180 8.59 4.15 -10.44
C GLU A 180 9.94 4.81 -10.12
N GLU A 181 9.96 6.12 -9.79
CA GLU A 181 11.19 6.82 -9.40
C GLU A 181 11.78 6.30 -8.07
N LEU A 182 10.94 5.62 -7.28
CA LEU A 182 11.29 5.06 -5.98
C LEU A 182 11.61 3.56 -6.05
N TRP A 183 11.56 2.97 -7.25
CA TRP A 183 11.99 1.59 -7.42
C TRP A 183 13.51 1.53 -7.22
N PRO A 184 13.97 0.67 -6.30
CA PRO A 184 15.38 0.59 -5.93
C PRO A 184 16.25 0.07 -7.07
#